data_AF-A0A1A2JNI9-F1
#
_entry.id   AF-A0A1A2JNI9-F1
#
_cell.length_a   1.000
_cell.length_b   1.000
_cell.length_c   1.000
_cell.angle_alpha   90.00
_cell.angle_beta   90.00
_cell.angle_gamma   90.00
#
_symmetry.space_group_name_H-M   'P 1'
#
loop_
_entity.id
_entity.type
_entity.pdbx_description
1 polymer ?
#
loop_
_entity_poly.entity_id
_entity_poly.type
_entity_poly.pdbx_seq_one_letter_code
_entity_poly.pdbx_strand_id
1 'polypeptide(L)'
;MRASTGRTMPKYGLALVAPAACLAIASCSATAAPPAATPTTSAAKPKPTAVPAPAPITGPLEKDWKTYGGTAYFGCPDKYSGGKSALDDIRPKIFDTKTGQYVAPPVPAVPAGENLTGAICALTGTADDMKVVYLVTTVKPAQAQQPEVTKATAYAYDFKAGQPLATKELQPPTPDLKLTAAKDWGLSSTAAGVAWINAFTDGRAPTSPPRTVILSPTDLSMPWNDPQSGRAWQDVLAFQRNSDPARTSGAELRRPSGEPIFQDNDIRSVDAELSDGPDKLVKITHSDPANPAALSTMFYDLNAKAVIKVGDSDRIPGGGLSATLSGGKLFVDGHDSEGTPFGFGVWNLRSQQWDFVKTHDEAKKMSVAKIAFFEDHLYITNAGNTFAVLALPATEPIATTWSVRPFARISGWTLVCRGENAAALNGDCKDIVMVQDQDGRFPGPWS
;
A
#
# COMPACT_ATOMS: atom_id res chain seq x y z
N MET A 1 18.78 20.54 62.36
CA MET A 1 19.81 20.70 63.42
C MET A 1 20.42 19.34 63.72
N ARG A 2 21.76 19.24 63.62
CA ARG A 2 22.71 18.24 64.18
C ARG A 2 22.44 16.74 63.88
N ALA A 3 23.42 15.86 63.64
CA ALA A 3 24.85 15.92 63.30
C ALA A 3 25.29 14.47 62.92
N SER A 4 26.48 14.39 62.33
CA SER A 4 27.22 13.22 61.79
C SER A 4 27.38 12.01 62.76
N THR A 5 27.88 10.81 62.39
CA THR A 5 29.15 10.48 61.69
C THR A 5 29.28 8.96 61.46
N GLY A 6 30.04 8.52 60.44
CA GLY A 6 30.51 7.13 60.34
C GLY A 6 30.97 6.66 58.95
N ARG A 7 32.19 7.06 58.52
CA ARG A 7 32.91 6.60 57.32
C ARG A 7 33.53 5.21 57.54
N THR A 8 33.66 4.42 56.46
CA THR A 8 34.90 3.68 56.12
C THR A 8 34.94 3.32 54.62
N MET A 9 36.05 3.69 53.95
CA MET A 9 36.47 3.21 52.62
C MET A 9 37.39 1.99 52.77
N PRO A 10 37.66 1.27 51.67
CA PRO A 10 39.03 0.92 51.35
C PRO A 10 39.47 1.48 49.99
N LYS A 11 40.61 2.16 50.01
CA LYS A 11 41.50 2.40 48.87
C LYS A 11 42.46 1.20 48.76
N TYR A 12 42.74 0.77 47.53
CA TYR A 12 43.99 0.25 46.94
C TYR A 12 43.54 -0.36 45.60
N GLY A 13 43.94 0.08 44.40
CA GLY A 13 45.18 0.69 43.97
C GLY A 13 46.04 -0.39 43.31
N LEU A 14 45.96 -0.53 41.97
CA LEU A 14 47.06 -0.95 41.11
C LEU A 14 46.67 -0.84 39.62
N ALA A 15 47.45 -0.05 38.91
CA ALA A 15 47.46 0.09 37.46
C ALA A 15 48.38 -0.97 36.82
N LEU A 16 47.96 -1.52 35.68
CA LEU A 16 48.79 -2.28 34.71
C LEU A 16 48.19 -1.96 33.33
N VAL A 17 48.69 -0.97 32.60
CA VAL A 17 49.76 -1.05 31.59
C VAL A 17 49.48 -2.13 30.53
N ALA A 18 49.10 -1.64 29.34
CA ALA A 18 48.94 -2.39 28.10
C ALA A 18 50.28 -2.94 27.56
N PRO A 19 50.21 -3.93 26.65
CA PRO A 19 51.11 -3.91 25.50
C PRO A 19 50.34 -3.99 24.18
N ALA A 20 50.62 -3.01 23.32
CA ALA A 20 50.34 -3.04 21.89
C ALA A 20 51.30 -4.05 21.22
N ALA A 21 50.75 -5.09 20.58
CA ALA A 21 51.50 -6.00 19.75
C ALA A 21 51.54 -5.45 18.32
N CYS A 22 52.67 -4.84 17.95
CA CYS A 22 53.03 -4.55 16.56
C CYS A 22 53.44 -5.85 15.87
N LEU A 23 52.77 -6.21 14.78
CA LEU A 23 53.25 -7.20 13.81
C LEU A 23 53.84 -6.46 12.62
N ALA A 24 55.17 -6.35 12.60
CA ALA A 24 55.95 -6.00 11.43
C ALA A 24 56.37 -7.31 10.74
N ILE A 25 55.87 -7.56 9.54
CA ILE A 25 56.45 -8.55 8.63
C ILE A 25 57.16 -7.80 7.52
N ALA A 26 58.44 -8.13 7.39
CA ALA A 26 59.40 -7.52 6.51
C ALA A 26 59.41 -8.13 5.11
N SER A 27 59.90 -7.34 4.15
CA SER A 27 60.58 -7.71 2.89
C SER A 27 59.74 -8.36 1.76
N CYS A 28 59.91 -8.07 0.47
CA CYS A 28 61.07 -7.60 -0.29
C CYS A 28 60.67 -6.55 -1.36
N SER A 29 61.41 -5.45 -1.44
CA SER A 29 61.46 -4.61 -2.64
C SER A 29 62.51 -5.19 -3.59
N ALA A 30 62.08 -5.88 -4.64
CA ALA A 30 62.92 -6.17 -5.79
C ALA A 30 62.79 -5.00 -6.77
N THR A 31 63.87 -4.25 -6.95
CA THR A 31 64.01 -3.27 -8.03
C THR A 31 64.09 -4.02 -9.35
N ALA A 32 62.95 -4.23 -10.01
CA ALA A 32 62.91 -4.71 -11.38
C ALA A 32 63.29 -3.55 -12.33
N ALA A 33 64.26 -3.80 -13.20
CA ALA A 33 64.63 -2.90 -14.29
C ALA A 33 63.40 -2.56 -15.16
N PRO A 34 63.35 -1.36 -15.77
CA PRO A 34 62.24 -0.99 -16.65
C PRO A 34 62.10 -2.02 -17.79
N PRO A 35 60.88 -2.50 -18.09
CA PRO A 35 60.68 -3.35 -19.25
C PRO A 35 61.05 -2.59 -20.52
N ALA A 36 61.69 -3.29 -21.46
CA ALA A 36 61.99 -2.79 -22.78
C ALA A 36 60.71 -2.27 -23.46
N ALA A 37 60.83 -1.17 -24.20
CA ALA A 37 59.73 -0.54 -24.92
C ALA A 37 59.01 -1.56 -25.81
N THR A 38 57.77 -1.89 -25.43
CA THR A 38 56.86 -2.70 -26.24
C THR A 38 56.42 -1.88 -27.45
N PRO A 39 56.36 -2.46 -28.66
CA PRO A 39 55.91 -1.74 -29.85
C PRO A 39 54.51 -1.18 -29.62
N THR A 40 54.31 0.08 -29.99
CA THR A 40 53.02 0.77 -29.96
C THR A 40 52.04 0.04 -30.88
N THR A 41 51.23 -0.85 -30.32
CA THR A 41 50.04 -1.36 -30.99
C THR A 41 49.03 -0.22 -31.04
N SER A 42 48.70 0.25 -32.25
CA SER A 42 47.68 1.26 -32.48
C SER A 42 46.41 0.93 -31.69
N ALA A 43 45.99 1.86 -30.83
CA ALA A 43 44.70 1.80 -30.16
C ALA A 43 43.60 1.62 -31.20
N ALA A 44 43.00 0.43 -31.23
CA ALA A 44 41.72 0.23 -31.90
C ALA A 44 40.72 1.18 -31.23
N LYS A 45 40.02 1.97 -32.04
CA LYS A 45 38.95 2.86 -31.58
C LYS A 45 38.03 2.10 -30.61
N PRO A 46 37.66 2.65 -29.45
CA PRO A 46 36.63 2.05 -28.62
C PRO A 46 35.39 1.86 -29.49
N LYS A 47 34.93 0.61 -29.55
CA LYS A 47 33.66 0.25 -30.19
C LYS A 47 32.59 1.15 -29.55
N PRO A 48 31.73 1.84 -30.33
CA PRO A 48 30.71 2.67 -29.74
C PRO A 48 29.87 1.78 -28.82
N THR A 49 29.88 2.09 -27.53
CA THR A 49 29.01 1.45 -26.55
C THR A 49 27.60 1.68 -27.06
N ALA A 50 26.91 0.59 -27.44
CA ALA A 50 25.55 0.68 -27.90
C ALA A 50 24.74 1.37 -26.79
N VAL A 51 24.05 2.46 -27.14
CA VAL A 51 23.13 3.13 -26.22
C VAL A 51 22.12 2.07 -25.76
N PRO A 52 21.94 1.85 -24.44
CA PRO A 52 20.98 0.87 -23.96
C PRO A 52 19.59 1.19 -24.52
N ALA A 53 18.87 0.16 -24.97
CA ALA A 53 17.52 0.33 -25.48
C ALA A 53 16.63 0.99 -24.41
N PRO A 54 15.69 1.87 -24.80
CA PRO A 54 14.78 2.49 -23.86
C PRO A 54 13.98 1.42 -23.11
N ALA A 55 13.78 1.61 -21.81
CA ALA A 55 13.00 0.70 -20.99
C ALA A 55 11.60 0.50 -21.59
N PRO A 56 11.08 -0.74 -21.64
CA PRO A 56 9.70 -0.99 -22.06
C PRO A 56 8.68 -0.19 -21.25
N ILE A 57 7.66 0.30 -21.94
CA ILE A 57 6.60 1.16 -21.37
C ILE A 57 5.26 0.63 -21.86
N THR A 58 4.30 0.52 -20.94
CA THR A 58 2.92 0.16 -21.31
C THR A 58 2.17 1.32 -21.96
N GLY A 59 1.00 1.00 -22.53
CA GLY A 59 -0.02 2.01 -22.77
C GLY A 59 -0.56 2.62 -21.46
N PRO A 60 -1.34 3.71 -21.55
CA PRO A 60 -2.02 4.30 -20.41
C PRO A 60 -2.91 3.29 -19.67
N LEU A 61 -2.95 3.39 -18.35
CA LEU A 61 -3.86 2.64 -17.51
C LEU A 61 -5.30 3.14 -17.66
N GLU A 62 -6.25 2.22 -17.55
CA GLU A 62 -7.67 2.56 -17.45
C GLU A 62 -7.97 3.33 -16.17
N LYS A 63 -9.03 4.14 -16.17
CA LYS A 63 -9.34 5.05 -15.05
C LYS A 63 -9.60 4.36 -13.71
N ASP A 64 -10.09 3.13 -13.72
CA ASP A 64 -10.45 2.33 -12.55
C ASP A 64 -9.32 1.38 -12.08
N TRP A 65 -8.08 1.63 -12.52
CA TRP A 65 -6.92 0.82 -12.14
C TRP A 65 -6.66 0.83 -10.63
N LYS A 66 -6.10 -0.27 -10.14
CA LYS A 66 -5.73 -0.54 -8.75
C LYS A 66 -4.45 -1.37 -8.71
N THR A 67 -3.82 -1.43 -7.53
CA THR A 67 -2.69 -2.31 -7.24
C THR A 67 -3.06 -3.36 -6.19
N TYR A 68 -2.61 -4.59 -6.38
CA TYR A 68 -2.73 -5.67 -5.38
C TYR A 68 -1.65 -6.72 -5.63
N GLY A 69 -1.09 -7.30 -4.58
CA GLY A 69 -0.22 -8.48 -4.66
C GLY A 69 1.03 -8.29 -5.52
N GLY A 70 1.49 -7.03 -5.69
CA GLY A 70 2.61 -6.69 -6.55
C GLY A 70 2.29 -6.63 -8.05
N THR A 71 1.02 -6.48 -8.44
CA THR A 71 0.57 -6.22 -9.81
C THR A 71 -0.42 -5.04 -9.88
N ALA A 72 -0.68 -4.53 -11.09
CA ALA A 72 -1.80 -3.64 -11.40
C ALA A 72 -2.95 -4.41 -12.05
N TYR A 73 -4.18 -3.99 -11.76
CA TYR A 73 -5.37 -4.53 -12.39
C TYR A 73 -6.48 -3.48 -12.51
N PHE A 74 -7.48 -3.75 -13.33
CA PHE A 74 -8.70 -2.95 -13.45
C PHE A 74 -9.87 -3.87 -13.83
N GLY A 75 -11.10 -3.35 -13.87
CA GLY A 75 -12.30 -4.14 -14.22
C GLY A 75 -12.86 -5.00 -13.08
N CYS A 76 -12.41 -4.77 -11.84
CA CYS A 76 -13.04 -5.29 -10.62
C CYS A 76 -13.42 -4.13 -9.68
N PRO A 77 -14.68 -3.66 -9.73
CA PRO A 77 -15.15 -2.61 -8.84
C PRO A 77 -15.29 -3.14 -7.40
N ASP A 78 -15.07 -2.27 -6.40
CA ASP A 78 -15.25 -2.65 -4.98
C ASP A 78 -16.72 -2.75 -4.57
N LYS A 79 -17.63 -2.35 -5.48
CA LYS A 79 -19.07 -2.31 -5.29
C LYS A 79 -19.75 -3.24 -6.28
N TYR A 80 -20.91 -3.73 -5.86
CA TYR A 80 -21.73 -4.61 -6.65
C TYR A 80 -22.23 -3.96 -7.95
N SER A 81 -22.03 -4.65 -9.06
CA SER A 81 -22.58 -4.27 -10.38
C SER A 81 -23.91 -4.97 -10.57
N GLY A 82 -25.00 -4.19 -10.68
CA GLY A 82 -26.34 -4.72 -10.81
C GLY A 82 -26.79 -4.85 -12.27
N GLY A 83 -27.60 -5.87 -12.55
CA GLY A 83 -28.27 -6.05 -13.83
C GLY A 83 -27.72 -7.20 -14.68
N LYS A 84 -28.31 -7.35 -15.87
CA LYS A 84 -28.03 -8.46 -16.80
C LYS A 84 -26.68 -8.34 -17.52
N SER A 85 -26.09 -7.15 -17.53
CA SER A 85 -24.76 -6.88 -18.08
C SER A 85 -23.66 -7.01 -17.03
N ALA A 86 -23.97 -7.32 -15.78
CA ALA A 86 -23.01 -7.15 -14.70
C ALA A 86 -21.70 -7.90 -14.91
N LEU A 87 -21.74 -9.10 -15.49
CA LEU A 87 -20.52 -9.84 -15.83
C LEU A 87 -19.69 -9.11 -16.89
N ASP A 88 -20.33 -8.46 -17.88
CA ASP A 88 -19.68 -7.63 -18.90
C ASP A 88 -19.09 -6.35 -18.31
N ASP A 89 -19.71 -5.84 -17.23
CA ASP A 89 -19.23 -4.68 -16.48
C ASP A 89 -18.03 -5.04 -15.56
N ILE A 90 -17.94 -6.30 -15.12
CA ILE A 90 -16.84 -6.82 -14.27
C ILE A 90 -15.87 -7.70 -15.06
N ARG A 91 -15.11 -7.09 -15.98
CA ARG A 91 -14.09 -7.75 -16.81
C ARG A 91 -12.69 -7.45 -16.30
N PRO A 92 -12.18 -8.19 -15.30
CA PRO A 92 -10.84 -7.97 -14.79
C PRO A 92 -9.80 -8.10 -15.89
N LYS A 93 -8.81 -7.21 -15.85
CA LYS A 93 -7.56 -7.35 -16.59
C LYS A 93 -6.42 -7.14 -15.61
N ILE A 94 -5.55 -8.15 -15.52
CA ILE A 94 -4.46 -8.19 -14.56
C ILE A 94 -3.15 -8.11 -15.33
N PHE A 95 -2.24 -7.25 -14.88
CA PHE A 95 -0.94 -7.08 -15.50
C PHE A 95 -0.03 -8.25 -15.13
N ASP A 96 0.40 -9.02 -16.12
CA ASP A 96 1.46 -10.01 -15.93
C ASP A 96 2.82 -9.30 -16.01
N THR A 97 3.45 -9.14 -14.85
CA THR A 97 4.71 -8.42 -14.70
C THR A 97 5.89 -9.12 -15.41
N LYS A 98 5.76 -10.41 -15.75
CA LYS A 98 6.80 -11.16 -16.47
C LYS A 98 6.74 -10.92 -17.98
N THR A 99 5.53 -10.83 -18.54
CA THR A 99 5.32 -10.62 -19.98
C THR A 99 5.11 -9.16 -20.35
N GLY A 100 4.79 -8.30 -19.38
CA GLY A 100 4.46 -6.89 -19.61
C GLY A 100 3.10 -6.71 -20.29
N GLN A 101 2.19 -7.69 -20.18
CA GLN A 101 0.90 -7.68 -20.86
C GLN A 101 -0.26 -7.81 -19.87
N TYR A 102 -1.41 -7.23 -20.24
CA TYR A 102 -2.66 -7.48 -19.54
C TYR A 102 -3.29 -8.79 -20.01
N VAL A 103 -3.68 -9.63 -19.06
CA VAL A 103 -4.41 -10.85 -19.32
C VAL A 103 -5.78 -10.77 -18.65
N ALA A 104 -6.79 -11.25 -19.35
CA ALA A 104 -8.14 -11.35 -18.84
C ALA A 104 -8.37 -12.78 -18.32
N PRO A 105 -8.67 -12.98 -17.03
CA PRO A 105 -9.05 -14.28 -16.52
C PRO A 105 -10.45 -14.65 -17.05
N PRO A 106 -10.83 -15.93 -16.98
CA PRO A 106 -12.17 -16.33 -17.39
C PRO A 106 -13.25 -15.68 -16.52
N VAL A 107 -14.45 -15.58 -17.11
CA VAL A 107 -15.64 -15.02 -16.47
C VAL A 107 -16.64 -16.16 -16.23
N PRO A 108 -17.35 -16.19 -15.08
CA PRO A 108 -18.39 -17.18 -14.82
C PRO A 108 -19.46 -17.23 -15.92
N ALA A 109 -19.92 -18.44 -16.26
CA ALA A 109 -21.11 -18.62 -17.07
C ALA A 109 -22.37 -18.58 -16.19
N VAL A 110 -23.45 -17.96 -16.68
CA VAL A 110 -24.75 -17.99 -16.00
C VAL A 110 -25.37 -19.38 -16.20
N PRO A 111 -25.79 -20.09 -15.14
CA PRO A 111 -26.43 -21.39 -15.26
C PRO A 111 -27.68 -21.36 -16.16
N ALA A 112 -27.89 -22.43 -16.92
CA ALA A 112 -29.03 -22.52 -17.81
C ALA A 112 -30.37 -22.41 -17.04
N GLY A 113 -31.27 -21.57 -17.55
CA GLY A 113 -32.57 -21.31 -16.93
C GLY A 113 -32.56 -20.28 -15.79
N GLU A 114 -31.41 -19.67 -15.51
CA GLU A 114 -31.27 -18.57 -14.55
C GLU A 114 -30.96 -17.24 -15.27
N ASN A 115 -31.39 -16.13 -14.68
CA ASN A 115 -31.08 -14.79 -15.15
C ASN A 115 -30.06 -14.13 -14.22
N LEU A 116 -29.02 -13.51 -14.79
CA LEU A 116 -28.07 -12.69 -14.03
C LEU A 116 -28.78 -11.47 -13.44
N THR A 117 -28.58 -11.24 -12.14
CA THR A 117 -29.07 -10.04 -11.43
C THR A 117 -27.94 -9.14 -10.95
N GLY A 118 -26.71 -9.64 -10.89
CA GLY A 118 -25.52 -8.83 -10.76
C GLY A 118 -24.27 -9.62 -10.40
N ALA A 119 -23.16 -8.92 -10.23
CA ALA A 119 -21.88 -9.52 -9.89
C ALA A 119 -20.90 -8.51 -9.26
N ILE A 120 -19.89 -9.04 -8.58
CA ILE A 120 -18.72 -8.30 -8.07
C ILE A 120 -17.49 -9.20 -8.11
N CYS A 121 -16.29 -8.64 -8.23
CA CYS A 121 -15.06 -9.40 -8.18
C CYS A 121 -13.95 -8.71 -7.39
N ALA A 122 -13.03 -9.53 -6.87
CA ALA A 122 -11.81 -9.09 -6.21
C ALA A 122 -10.68 -10.09 -6.47
N LEU A 123 -9.45 -9.62 -6.34
CA LEU A 123 -8.26 -10.45 -6.51
C LEU A 123 -7.82 -11.04 -5.17
N THR A 124 -7.09 -12.14 -5.24
CA THR A 124 -6.45 -12.72 -4.05
C THR A 124 -5.23 -13.56 -4.44
N GLY A 125 -4.27 -13.69 -3.54
CA GLY A 125 -3.03 -14.43 -3.76
C GLY A 125 -1.83 -13.51 -4.01
N THR A 126 -0.87 -13.97 -4.78
CA THR A 126 0.37 -13.25 -5.10
C THR A 126 0.50 -13.03 -6.60
N ALA A 127 1.43 -12.19 -7.06
CA ALA A 127 1.68 -11.99 -8.49
C ALA A 127 1.93 -13.31 -9.26
N ASP A 128 2.52 -14.33 -8.62
CA ASP A 128 2.81 -15.62 -9.26
C ASP A 128 1.63 -16.59 -9.28
N ASP A 129 0.74 -16.49 -8.28
CA ASP A 129 -0.42 -17.37 -8.03
C ASP A 129 -1.69 -16.55 -7.79
N MET A 130 -1.97 -15.65 -8.74
CA MET A 130 -3.10 -14.73 -8.65
C MET A 130 -4.41 -15.45 -8.97
N LYS A 131 -5.43 -15.18 -8.16
CA LYS A 131 -6.78 -15.68 -8.35
C LYS A 131 -7.77 -14.53 -8.40
N VAL A 132 -8.88 -14.75 -9.08
CA VAL A 132 -10.04 -13.85 -9.05
C VAL A 132 -11.21 -14.58 -8.44
N VAL A 133 -11.83 -13.96 -7.43
CA VAL A 133 -13.08 -14.43 -6.86
C VAL A 133 -14.21 -13.55 -7.37
N TYR A 134 -15.20 -14.19 -7.98
CA TYR A 134 -16.44 -13.58 -8.41
C TYR A 134 -17.56 -13.96 -7.45
N LEU A 135 -18.38 -13.00 -7.03
CA LEU A 135 -19.69 -13.26 -6.46
C LEU A 135 -20.73 -12.89 -7.49
N VAL A 136 -21.55 -13.86 -7.88
CA VAL A 136 -22.59 -13.70 -8.90
C VAL A 136 -23.93 -13.96 -8.27
N THR A 137 -24.90 -13.12 -8.56
CA THR A 137 -26.28 -13.32 -8.16
C THR A 137 -27.13 -13.62 -9.36
N THR A 138 -28.00 -14.61 -9.20
CA THR A 138 -28.93 -15.03 -10.24
C THR A 138 -30.32 -15.18 -9.69
N VAL A 139 -31.30 -15.11 -10.57
CA VAL A 139 -32.69 -15.43 -10.26
C VAL A 139 -33.17 -16.52 -11.19
N LYS A 140 -33.67 -17.61 -10.63
CA LYS A 140 -34.44 -18.61 -11.35
C LYS A 140 -35.90 -18.17 -11.36
N PRO A 141 -36.48 -17.83 -12.52
CA PRO A 141 -37.87 -17.38 -12.59
C PRO A 141 -38.83 -18.44 -12.05
N ALA A 142 -39.96 -17.99 -11.49
CA ALA A 142 -41.02 -18.89 -11.07
C ALA A 142 -41.51 -19.76 -12.25
N GLN A 143 -41.61 -21.07 -12.02
CA GLN A 143 -42.13 -22.01 -13.02
C GLN A 143 -43.22 -22.86 -12.38
N ALA A 144 -44.44 -22.73 -12.90
CA ALA A 144 -45.64 -23.44 -12.42
C ALA A 144 -45.81 -23.38 -10.89
N GLN A 145 -45.42 -24.45 -10.18
CA GLN A 145 -45.55 -24.61 -8.73
C GLN A 145 -44.31 -24.21 -7.93
N GLN A 146 -43.20 -23.85 -8.60
CA GLN A 146 -41.97 -23.43 -7.93
C GLN A 146 -41.90 -21.90 -7.84
N PRO A 147 -41.66 -21.34 -6.64
CA PRO A 147 -41.47 -19.90 -6.48
C PRO A 147 -40.19 -19.44 -7.17
N GLU A 148 -40.09 -18.12 -7.38
CA GLU A 148 -38.84 -17.49 -7.80
C GLU A 148 -37.75 -17.71 -6.73
N VAL A 149 -36.55 -18.09 -7.16
CA VAL A 149 -35.42 -18.36 -6.26
C VAL A 149 -34.24 -17.49 -6.66
N THR A 150 -33.79 -16.64 -5.74
CA THR A 150 -32.53 -15.89 -5.89
C THR A 150 -31.38 -16.70 -5.31
N LYS A 151 -30.25 -16.74 -6.01
CA LYS A 151 -29.03 -17.41 -5.57
C LYS A 151 -27.86 -16.45 -5.55
N ALA A 152 -26.91 -16.72 -4.67
CA ALA A 152 -25.59 -16.11 -4.65
C ALA A 152 -24.57 -17.23 -4.83
N THR A 153 -23.72 -17.15 -5.85
CA THR A 153 -22.71 -18.15 -6.16
C THR A 153 -21.35 -17.49 -6.23
N ALA A 154 -20.41 -18.03 -5.47
CA ALA A 154 -19.01 -17.65 -5.55
C ALA A 154 -18.27 -18.57 -6.54
N TYR A 155 -17.34 -17.98 -7.29
CA TYR A 155 -16.44 -18.69 -8.19
C TYR A 155 -15.02 -18.21 -7.93
N ALA A 156 -14.07 -19.12 -7.78
CA ALA A 156 -12.65 -18.80 -7.75
C ALA A 156 -12.02 -19.28 -9.06
N TYR A 157 -11.33 -18.39 -9.77
CA TYR A 157 -10.56 -18.73 -10.97
C TYR A 157 -9.08 -18.51 -10.71
N ASP A 158 -8.27 -19.44 -11.18
CA ASP A 158 -6.85 -19.18 -11.40
C ASP A 158 -6.73 -18.23 -12.59
N PHE A 159 -5.87 -17.23 -12.46
CA PHE A 159 -5.65 -16.25 -13.52
C PHE A 159 -5.19 -16.86 -14.86
N LYS A 160 -4.51 -18.00 -14.84
CA LYS A 160 -3.97 -18.70 -16.02
C LYS A 160 -4.84 -19.87 -16.47
N ALA A 161 -5.70 -20.41 -15.62
CA ALA A 161 -6.53 -21.56 -15.97
C ALA A 161 -7.86 -21.15 -16.62
N GLY A 162 -8.35 -21.96 -17.57
CA GLY A 162 -9.60 -21.71 -18.28
C GLY A 162 -10.89 -22.17 -17.57
N GLN A 163 -10.80 -22.72 -16.35
CA GLN A 163 -11.93 -23.28 -15.59
C GLN A 163 -11.87 -22.81 -14.13
N PRO A 164 -13.02 -22.72 -13.42
CA PRO A 164 -13.02 -22.36 -12.02
C PRO A 164 -12.29 -23.42 -11.19
N LEU A 165 -11.43 -22.96 -10.28
CA LEU A 165 -10.82 -23.78 -9.23
C LEU A 165 -11.85 -24.28 -8.23
N ALA A 166 -12.81 -23.42 -7.89
CA ALA A 166 -13.90 -23.72 -6.98
C ALA A 166 -15.16 -22.96 -7.39
N THR A 167 -16.31 -23.59 -7.19
CA THR A 167 -17.64 -22.99 -7.35
C THR A 167 -18.47 -23.37 -6.13
N LYS A 168 -19.12 -22.39 -5.51
CA LYS A 168 -19.90 -22.62 -4.29
C LYS A 168 -21.12 -21.72 -4.21
N GLU A 169 -22.28 -22.32 -3.98
CA GLU A 169 -23.47 -21.56 -3.57
C GLU A 169 -23.27 -21.03 -2.15
N LEU A 170 -23.40 -19.72 -1.99
CA LEU A 170 -23.16 -19.02 -0.74
C LEU A 170 -24.42 -19.07 0.11
N GLN A 171 -24.35 -19.81 1.21
CA GLN A 171 -25.41 -19.94 2.18
C GLN A 171 -25.00 -19.25 3.50
N PRO A 172 -25.96 -18.72 4.28
CA PRO A 172 -25.68 -18.23 5.61
C PRO A 172 -24.97 -19.30 6.46
N PRO A 173 -23.93 -18.94 7.23
CA PRO A 173 -23.16 -19.92 7.98
C PRO A 173 -23.95 -20.51 9.16
N THR A 174 -25.02 -19.83 9.59
CA THR A 174 -25.96 -20.31 10.60
C THR A 174 -27.41 -19.97 10.21
N PRO A 175 -28.42 -20.73 10.67
CA PRO A 175 -29.82 -20.52 10.27
C PRO A 175 -30.44 -19.19 10.70
N ASP A 176 -29.87 -18.53 11.70
CA ASP A 176 -30.33 -17.22 12.18
C ASP A 176 -29.79 -16.05 11.36
N LEU A 177 -28.89 -16.31 10.42
CA LEU A 177 -28.36 -15.32 9.49
C LEU A 177 -29.07 -15.40 8.14
N LYS A 178 -29.18 -14.24 7.49
CA LYS A 178 -29.71 -14.09 6.13
C LYS A 178 -28.72 -13.32 5.29
N LEU A 179 -28.69 -13.62 4.00
CA LEU A 179 -28.00 -12.78 3.03
C LEU A 179 -28.62 -11.37 3.05
N THR A 180 -27.77 -10.36 3.05
CA THR A 180 -28.20 -8.97 2.86
C THR A 180 -28.52 -8.72 1.39
N ALA A 181 -29.07 -7.54 1.07
CA ALA A 181 -29.30 -7.15 -0.31
C ALA A 181 -27.98 -6.99 -1.06
N ALA A 182 -27.85 -7.63 -2.23
CA ALA A 182 -26.60 -7.69 -2.99
C ALA A 182 -26.04 -6.32 -3.39
N LYS A 183 -26.92 -5.33 -3.62
CA LYS A 183 -26.54 -3.93 -3.89
C LYS A 183 -25.69 -3.29 -2.79
N ASP A 184 -25.75 -3.81 -1.56
CA ASP A 184 -25.05 -3.29 -0.40
C ASP A 184 -23.75 -4.07 -0.12
N TRP A 185 -23.43 -5.09 -0.93
CA TRP A 185 -22.20 -5.87 -0.80
C TRP A 185 -20.98 -5.08 -1.28
N GLY A 186 -19.88 -5.28 -0.56
CA GLY A 186 -18.53 -4.95 -1.01
C GLY A 186 -17.67 -6.20 -1.10
N LEU A 187 -16.66 -6.17 -1.96
CA LEU A 187 -15.67 -7.24 -2.04
C LEU A 187 -14.30 -6.61 -2.15
N SER A 188 -13.38 -7.01 -1.28
CA SER A 188 -12.04 -6.43 -1.21
C SER A 188 -10.97 -7.52 -1.23
N SER A 189 -9.90 -7.24 -1.95
CA SER A 189 -8.76 -8.14 -2.12
C SER A 189 -7.95 -8.25 -0.83
N THR A 190 -7.67 -9.45 -0.34
CA THR A 190 -6.85 -9.69 0.87
C THR A 190 -5.82 -10.79 0.64
N ALA A 191 -4.76 -10.83 1.44
CA ALA A 191 -3.69 -11.84 1.34
C ALA A 191 -4.14 -13.26 1.70
N ALA A 192 -5.27 -13.43 2.41
CA ALA A 192 -5.79 -14.75 2.82
C ALA A 192 -7.09 -15.16 2.10
N GLY A 193 -7.51 -14.41 1.08
CA GLY A 193 -8.78 -14.62 0.38
C GLY A 193 -9.41 -13.31 -0.06
N VAL A 194 -10.74 -13.27 -0.12
CA VAL A 194 -11.47 -12.02 -0.37
C VAL A 194 -12.38 -11.69 0.81
N ALA A 195 -12.39 -10.41 1.22
CA ALA A 195 -13.28 -9.92 2.24
C ALA A 195 -14.62 -9.55 1.62
N TRP A 196 -15.64 -10.34 1.88
CA TRP A 196 -17.03 -10.05 1.54
C TRP A 196 -17.64 -9.19 2.64
N ILE A 197 -17.72 -7.89 2.36
CA ILE A 197 -18.24 -6.87 3.24
C ILE A 197 -19.76 -6.82 3.08
N ASN A 198 -20.45 -6.69 4.22
CA ASN A 198 -21.89 -6.69 4.33
C ASN A 198 -22.57 -7.99 3.88
N ALA A 199 -21.95 -9.15 4.03
CA ALA A 199 -22.44 -10.43 3.50
C ALA A 199 -23.79 -10.89 4.11
N PHE A 200 -23.87 -10.86 5.44
CA PHE A 200 -24.98 -11.43 6.21
C PHE A 200 -25.51 -10.47 7.27
N THR A 201 -26.77 -10.63 7.66
CA THR A 201 -27.37 -9.95 8.81
C THR A 201 -28.20 -10.95 9.63
N ASP A 202 -28.32 -10.73 10.94
CA ASP A 202 -29.24 -11.52 11.76
C ASP A 202 -30.71 -11.08 11.61
N GLY A 203 -30.95 -9.92 10.98
CA GLY A 203 -32.29 -9.39 10.71
C GLY A 203 -33.17 -9.19 11.94
N ARG A 204 -32.59 -9.24 13.16
CA ARG A 204 -33.34 -9.12 14.42
C ARG A 204 -33.74 -7.68 14.73
N ALA A 205 -32.99 -6.71 14.19
CA ALA A 205 -33.32 -5.29 14.23
C ALA A 205 -33.04 -4.63 12.88
N PRO A 206 -33.76 -3.56 12.50
CA PRO A 206 -33.45 -2.75 11.30
C PRO A 206 -32.01 -2.18 11.28
N THR A 207 -31.36 -2.13 12.44
CA THR A 207 -29.99 -1.62 12.63
C THR A 207 -28.95 -2.72 12.85
N SER A 208 -29.31 -3.99 12.72
CA SER A 208 -28.35 -5.09 12.88
C SER A 208 -27.21 -4.93 11.87
N PRO A 209 -25.96 -4.66 12.33
CA PRO A 209 -24.88 -4.35 11.43
C PRO A 209 -24.62 -5.55 10.52
N PRO A 210 -24.46 -5.32 9.21
CA PRO A 210 -24.15 -6.40 8.30
C PRO A 210 -22.71 -6.89 8.56
N ARG A 211 -22.49 -8.18 8.38
CA ARG A 211 -21.26 -8.90 8.74
C ARG A 211 -20.21 -8.86 7.66
N THR A 212 -18.95 -8.97 8.05
CA THR A 212 -17.84 -9.20 7.11
C THR A 212 -17.40 -10.64 7.17
N VAL A 213 -17.14 -11.26 6.02
CA VAL A 213 -16.74 -12.67 5.92
C VAL A 213 -15.52 -12.77 5.02
N ILE A 214 -14.54 -13.58 5.40
CA ILE A 214 -13.45 -13.93 4.47
C ILE A 214 -13.87 -15.17 3.70
N LEU A 215 -13.73 -15.14 2.38
CA LEU A 215 -13.86 -16.33 1.53
C LEU A 215 -12.47 -16.84 1.18
N SER A 216 -12.23 -18.11 1.51
CA SER A 216 -11.00 -18.81 1.16
C SER A 216 -10.84 -18.89 -0.37
N PRO A 217 -9.63 -18.64 -0.91
CA PRO A 217 -9.41 -18.67 -2.35
C PRO A 217 -9.34 -20.09 -2.93
N THR A 218 -9.23 -21.12 -2.09
CA THR A 218 -9.06 -22.52 -2.53
C THR A 218 -10.39 -23.24 -2.72
N ASP A 219 -11.33 -23.03 -1.80
CA ASP A 219 -12.58 -23.80 -1.73
C ASP A 219 -13.82 -22.92 -1.43
N LEU A 220 -13.63 -21.61 -1.35
CA LEU A 220 -14.69 -20.64 -1.02
C LEU A 220 -15.36 -20.94 0.34
N SER A 221 -14.67 -21.63 1.23
CA SER A 221 -15.08 -21.74 2.64
C SER A 221 -15.00 -20.37 3.32
N MET A 222 -15.73 -20.24 4.43
CA MET A 222 -15.76 -19.05 5.26
C MET A 222 -14.93 -19.30 6.52
N PRO A 223 -13.58 -19.24 6.47
CA PRO A 223 -12.73 -19.59 7.60
C PRO A 223 -13.07 -18.80 8.88
N TRP A 224 -13.51 -17.55 8.72
CA TRP A 224 -14.01 -16.75 9.82
C TRP A 224 -14.94 -15.63 9.32
N ASN A 225 -15.67 -15.03 10.27
CA ASN A 225 -16.49 -13.84 10.05
C ASN A 225 -16.42 -12.90 11.25
N ASP A 226 -16.75 -11.63 11.00
CA ASP A 226 -16.92 -10.61 12.02
C ASP A 226 -18.40 -10.16 12.08
N PRO A 227 -18.99 -9.99 13.27
CA PRO A 227 -20.36 -9.48 13.42
C PRO A 227 -20.56 -8.05 12.91
N GLN A 228 -19.49 -7.29 12.65
CA GLN A 228 -19.54 -5.93 12.14
C GLN A 228 -19.09 -5.83 10.68
N SER A 229 -19.55 -4.76 10.02
CA SER A 229 -19.01 -4.36 8.72
C SER A 229 -17.63 -3.77 8.93
N GLY A 230 -16.66 -4.26 8.15
CA GLY A 230 -15.30 -3.77 8.14
C GLY A 230 -14.97 -2.99 6.89
N ARG A 231 -13.78 -2.39 6.89
CA ARG A 231 -13.03 -2.01 5.69
C ARG A 231 -11.86 -2.96 5.56
N ALA A 232 -11.49 -3.32 4.34
CA ALA A 232 -10.44 -4.29 4.09
C ALA A 232 -9.44 -3.75 3.07
N TRP A 233 -8.17 -4.04 3.34
CA TRP A 233 -7.04 -3.86 2.45
C TRP A 233 -6.34 -5.22 2.30
N GLN A 234 -5.17 -5.24 1.66
CA GLN A 234 -4.46 -6.47 1.36
C GLN A 234 -4.08 -7.24 2.63
N ASP A 235 -3.55 -6.56 3.64
CA ASP A 235 -2.91 -7.17 4.80
C ASP A 235 -3.60 -6.81 6.13
N VAL A 236 -4.65 -6.00 6.09
CA VAL A 236 -5.41 -5.58 7.28
C VAL A 236 -6.91 -5.38 6.99
N LEU A 237 -7.73 -5.68 8.00
CA LEU A 237 -9.13 -5.30 8.09
C LEU A 237 -9.31 -4.37 9.29
N ALA A 238 -10.15 -3.35 9.14
CA ALA A 238 -10.52 -2.42 10.21
C ALA A 238 -12.01 -2.53 10.52
N PHE A 239 -12.34 -2.68 11.80
CA PHE A 239 -13.69 -2.74 12.32
C PHE A 239 -13.92 -1.62 13.31
N GLN A 240 -15.08 -0.96 13.24
CA GLN A 240 -15.42 0.11 14.17
C GLN A 240 -15.85 -0.49 15.52
N ARG A 241 -14.91 -0.54 16.45
CA ARG A 241 -15.07 -1.17 17.77
C ARG A 241 -14.63 -0.22 18.86
N ASN A 242 -15.36 -0.26 19.95
CA ASN A 242 -15.03 0.47 21.14
C ASN A 242 -15.28 -0.42 22.36
N SER A 243 -14.30 -0.51 23.26
CA SER A 243 -14.42 -1.25 24.51
C SER A 243 -14.92 -0.39 25.68
N ASP A 244 -14.97 0.94 25.52
CA ASP A 244 -15.49 1.89 26.50
C ASP A 244 -16.93 2.31 26.17
N PRO A 245 -17.94 1.93 26.98
CA PRO A 245 -19.33 2.32 26.76
C PRO A 245 -19.58 3.85 26.71
N ALA A 246 -18.68 4.66 27.26
CA ALA A 246 -18.80 6.12 27.27
C ALA A 246 -18.33 6.78 25.96
N ARG A 247 -17.70 6.01 25.06
CA ARG A 247 -17.16 6.51 23.80
C ARG A 247 -17.99 6.01 22.61
N THR A 248 -17.90 6.73 21.50
CA THR A 248 -18.55 6.37 20.23
C THR A 248 -17.54 6.16 19.10
N SER A 249 -16.26 6.42 19.38
CA SER A 249 -15.12 6.22 18.48
C SER A 249 -14.32 4.99 18.90
N GLY A 250 -13.49 4.50 17.98
CA GLY A 250 -12.58 3.38 18.18
C GLY A 250 -12.53 2.46 16.97
N ALA A 251 -11.42 1.76 16.83
CA ALA A 251 -11.27 0.74 15.82
C ALA A 251 -10.43 -0.44 16.34
N GLU A 252 -10.71 -1.61 15.78
CA GLU A 252 -9.88 -2.80 15.90
C GLU A 252 -9.34 -3.16 14.50
N LEU A 253 -8.03 -3.39 14.43
CA LEU A 253 -7.35 -3.94 13.26
C LEU A 253 -7.20 -5.45 13.42
N ARG A 254 -7.48 -6.18 12.34
CA ARG A 254 -7.26 -7.62 12.25
C ARG A 254 -6.46 -7.96 11.00
N ARG A 255 -5.70 -9.05 11.06
CA ARG A 255 -5.14 -9.69 9.86
C ARG A 255 -6.28 -10.36 9.06
N PRO A 256 -6.09 -10.61 7.75
CA PRO A 256 -7.00 -11.42 6.95
C PRO A 256 -7.25 -12.84 7.50
N SER A 257 -6.38 -13.35 8.39
CA SER A 257 -6.60 -14.60 9.12
C SER A 257 -7.62 -14.50 10.26
N GLY A 258 -8.05 -13.30 10.64
CA GLY A 258 -8.95 -13.03 11.76
C GLY A 258 -8.23 -12.68 13.08
N GLU A 259 -6.90 -12.75 13.11
CA GLU A 259 -6.07 -12.37 14.27
C GLU A 259 -6.21 -10.87 14.57
N PRO A 260 -6.68 -10.47 15.77
CA PRO A 260 -6.63 -9.08 16.20
C PRO A 260 -5.19 -8.64 16.48
N ILE A 261 -4.79 -7.49 15.95
CA ILE A 261 -3.41 -7.00 16.03
C ILE A 261 -3.28 -5.63 16.69
N PHE A 262 -4.34 -4.82 16.67
CA PHE A 262 -4.34 -3.50 17.29
C PHE A 262 -5.76 -3.09 17.61
N GLN A 263 -5.99 -2.44 18.75
CA GLN A 263 -7.27 -1.85 19.08
C GLN A 263 -7.04 -0.62 19.94
N ASP A 264 -7.75 0.47 19.61
CA ASP A 264 -7.71 1.70 20.39
C ASP A 264 -9.06 2.44 20.25
N ASN A 265 -9.59 2.91 21.39
CA ASN A 265 -10.88 3.59 21.50
C ASN A 265 -10.82 5.06 21.05
N ASP A 266 -9.61 5.62 20.90
CA ASP A 266 -9.39 6.97 20.42
C ASP A 266 -9.19 7.04 18.89
N ILE A 267 -9.19 5.90 18.19
CA ILE A 267 -9.17 5.88 16.72
C ILE A 267 -10.46 6.50 16.18
N ARG A 268 -10.29 7.58 15.41
CA ARG A 268 -11.37 8.22 14.66
C ARG A 268 -11.62 7.52 13.33
N SER A 269 -10.56 7.16 12.63
CA SER A 269 -10.63 6.44 11.36
C SER A 269 -9.35 5.68 11.05
N VAL A 270 -9.50 4.60 10.31
CA VAL A 270 -8.41 3.89 9.64
C VAL A 270 -8.45 4.30 8.18
N ASP A 271 -7.39 4.97 7.73
CA ASP A 271 -7.45 5.78 6.52
C ASP A 271 -6.90 5.04 5.30
N ALA A 272 -5.82 4.29 5.47
CA ALA A 272 -5.17 3.54 4.38
C ALA A 272 -4.25 2.44 4.90
N GLU A 273 -4.02 1.42 4.07
CA GLU A 273 -2.82 0.59 4.12
C GLU A 273 -1.80 1.15 3.11
N LEU A 274 -0.58 1.40 3.57
CA LEU A 274 0.55 1.82 2.74
C LEU A 274 1.48 0.61 2.57
N SER A 275 1.88 0.33 1.34
CA SER A 275 2.83 -0.76 1.05
C SER A 275 3.85 -0.36 0.00
N ASP A 276 5.11 -0.72 0.23
CA ASP A 276 6.19 -0.67 -0.76
C ASP A 276 7.18 -1.79 -0.48
N GLY A 277 7.21 -2.79 -1.37
CA GLY A 277 8.00 -4.00 -1.16
C GLY A 277 7.64 -4.69 0.17
N PRO A 278 8.62 -4.89 1.08
CA PRO A 278 8.38 -5.56 2.36
C PRO A 278 7.70 -4.65 3.40
N ASP A 279 7.77 -3.33 3.25
CA ASP A 279 7.28 -2.39 4.26
C ASP A 279 5.75 -2.23 4.13
N LYS A 280 5.03 -2.40 5.25
CA LYS A 280 3.56 -2.35 5.28
C LYS A 280 3.05 -1.63 6.52
N LEU A 281 2.41 -0.49 6.33
CA LEU A 281 1.93 0.38 7.39
C LEU A 281 0.41 0.59 7.29
N VAL A 282 -0.24 0.83 8.42
CA VAL A 282 -1.62 1.31 8.48
C VAL A 282 -1.62 2.75 8.94
N LYS A 283 -2.16 3.65 8.11
CA LYS A 283 -2.38 5.05 8.46
C LYS A 283 -3.69 5.17 9.24
N ILE A 284 -3.63 5.80 10.40
CA ILE A 284 -4.74 5.93 11.34
C ILE A 284 -4.86 7.39 11.76
N THR A 285 -6.09 7.92 11.77
CA THR A 285 -6.40 9.20 12.42
C THR A 285 -6.87 8.94 13.85
N HIS A 286 -6.15 9.53 14.79
CA HIS A 286 -6.34 9.39 16.23
C HIS A 286 -6.92 10.67 16.83
N SER A 287 -7.83 10.52 17.81
CA SER A 287 -8.41 11.62 18.58
C SER A 287 -7.61 11.82 19.85
N ASP A 288 -6.93 12.96 19.98
CA ASP A 288 -6.13 13.24 21.15
C ASP A 288 -6.98 13.85 22.27
N PRO A 289 -6.80 13.41 23.53
CA PRO A 289 -7.46 14.01 24.68
C PRO A 289 -6.84 15.40 24.95
N ALA A 290 -7.33 16.39 24.22
CA ALA A 290 -7.00 17.81 24.36
C ALA A 290 -8.29 18.64 24.48
N ASN A 291 -8.17 19.89 24.96
CA ASN A 291 -9.27 20.85 24.96
C ASN A 291 -8.84 22.13 24.21
N PRO A 292 -9.31 22.36 22.96
CA PRO A 292 -10.23 21.52 22.19
C PRO A 292 -9.60 20.19 21.74
N ALA A 293 -10.44 19.20 21.44
CA ALA A 293 -9.97 17.90 20.94
C ALA A 293 -9.15 18.08 19.66
N ALA A 294 -7.92 17.55 19.67
CA ALA A 294 -7.02 17.60 18.53
C ALA A 294 -7.05 16.27 17.79
N LEU A 295 -6.64 16.29 16.52
CA LEU A 295 -6.43 15.07 15.75
C LEU A 295 -4.95 14.92 15.45
N SER A 296 -4.50 13.68 15.47
CA SER A 296 -3.18 13.28 15.02
C SER A 296 -3.26 12.15 14.01
N THR A 297 -2.20 12.02 13.22
CA THR A 297 -1.98 10.90 12.32
C THR A 297 -0.93 10.00 12.95
N MET A 298 -1.21 8.71 13.01
CA MET A 298 -0.31 7.68 13.51
C MET A 298 -0.15 6.57 12.47
N PHE A 299 0.93 5.81 12.57
CA PHE A 299 1.25 4.72 11.65
C PHE A 299 1.53 3.44 12.42
N TYR A 300 0.78 2.38 12.12
CA TYR A 300 0.98 1.07 12.71
C TYR A 300 1.72 0.16 11.72
N ASP A 301 2.87 -0.36 12.11
CA ASP A 301 3.67 -1.30 11.31
C ASP A 301 3.10 -2.71 11.44
N LEU A 302 2.66 -3.29 10.32
CA LEU A 302 2.05 -4.63 10.28
C LEU A 302 3.06 -5.76 10.50
N ASN A 303 4.33 -5.54 10.17
CA ASN A 303 5.39 -6.52 10.35
C ASN A 303 5.91 -6.50 11.79
N ALA A 304 6.18 -5.30 12.32
CA ALA A 304 6.64 -5.13 13.69
C ALA A 304 5.53 -5.25 14.73
N LYS A 305 4.26 -5.20 14.30
CA LYS A 305 3.05 -5.19 15.15
C LYS A 305 3.09 -4.08 16.20
N ALA A 306 3.55 -2.90 15.81
CA ALA A 306 3.77 -1.77 16.72
C ALA A 306 3.49 -0.42 16.04
N VAL A 307 3.12 0.58 16.84
CA VAL A 307 3.02 1.96 16.37
C VAL A 307 4.43 2.51 16.14
N ILE A 308 4.63 3.17 14.99
CA ILE A 308 5.89 3.81 14.64
C ILE A 308 6.05 5.10 15.45
N LYS A 309 7.25 5.28 16.01
CA LYS A 309 7.70 6.56 16.52
C LYS A 309 8.33 7.37 15.39
N VAL A 310 7.79 8.55 15.14
CA VAL A 310 8.28 9.53 14.18
C VAL A 310 8.88 10.70 14.96
N GLY A 311 10.21 10.78 14.97
CA GLY A 311 10.94 11.63 15.90
C GLY A 311 10.72 11.17 17.35
N ASP A 312 10.39 12.12 18.22
CA ASP A 312 10.15 11.86 19.65
C ASP A 312 8.69 11.48 19.97
N SER A 313 7.82 11.38 18.96
CA SER A 313 6.38 11.18 19.11
C SER A 313 5.91 9.96 18.32
N ASP A 314 4.88 9.27 18.78
CA ASP A 314 4.13 8.25 18.02
C ASP A 314 3.01 8.85 17.14
N ARG A 315 2.88 10.17 17.19
CA ARG A 315 1.81 10.96 16.58
C ARG A 315 2.36 12.16 15.84
N ILE A 316 1.84 12.41 14.65
CA ILE A 316 2.06 13.63 13.88
C ILE A 316 0.82 14.52 14.05
N PRO A 317 0.96 15.79 14.46
CA PRO A 317 -0.18 16.69 14.57
C PRO A 317 -0.93 16.84 13.24
N GLY A 318 -2.26 16.80 13.29
CA GLY A 318 -3.14 16.84 12.13
C GLY A 318 -3.75 15.47 11.83
N GLY A 319 -5.06 15.45 11.57
CA GLY A 319 -5.80 14.23 11.21
C GLY A 319 -5.94 14.09 9.69
N GLY A 320 -5.96 12.85 9.20
CA GLY A 320 -6.20 12.56 7.79
C GLY A 320 -5.08 12.96 6.83
N LEU A 321 -3.89 13.32 7.33
CA LEU A 321 -2.76 13.82 6.54
C LEU A 321 -2.41 12.91 5.37
N SER A 322 -2.03 13.47 4.22
CA SER A 322 -1.59 12.64 3.08
C SER A 322 -0.29 11.93 3.44
N ALA A 323 -0.11 10.70 2.97
CA ALA A 323 1.08 9.92 3.24
C ALA A 323 1.42 8.97 2.09
N THR A 324 2.70 8.70 1.90
CA THR A 324 3.20 7.76 0.90
C THR A 324 4.39 7.01 1.48
N LEU A 325 4.44 5.70 1.22
CA LEU A 325 5.56 4.85 1.62
C LEU A 325 6.36 4.51 0.36
N SER A 326 7.65 4.83 0.36
CA SER A 326 8.54 4.50 -0.77
C SER A 326 9.98 4.38 -0.31
N GLY A 327 10.69 3.36 -0.79
CA GLY A 327 12.11 3.13 -0.50
C GLY A 327 12.40 2.86 0.98
N GLY A 328 11.43 2.40 1.77
CA GLY A 328 11.52 2.29 3.23
C GLY A 328 11.55 3.65 3.94
N LYS A 329 10.94 4.66 3.31
CA LYS A 329 10.75 5.99 3.87
C LYS A 329 9.28 6.37 3.81
N LEU A 330 8.81 6.97 4.89
CA LEU A 330 7.45 7.44 5.05
C LEU A 330 7.43 8.95 4.81
N PHE A 331 6.83 9.35 3.70
CA PHE A 331 6.47 10.74 3.45
C PHE A 331 5.12 11.05 4.07
N VAL A 332 5.04 12.16 4.80
CA VAL A 332 3.80 12.69 5.37
C VAL A 332 3.66 14.14 4.96
N ASP A 333 2.46 14.50 4.53
CA ASP A 333 2.14 15.81 4.01
C ASP A 333 0.89 16.40 4.69
N GLY A 334 1.12 17.51 5.38
CA GLY A 334 0.12 18.36 6.01
C GLY A 334 0.24 19.82 5.61
N HIS A 335 0.93 20.16 4.51
CA HIS A 335 1.17 21.56 4.14
C HIS A 335 -0.13 22.36 3.91
N ASP A 336 -1.14 21.68 3.38
CA ASP A 336 -2.49 22.22 3.16
C ASP A 336 -3.46 21.94 4.31
N SER A 337 -3.02 21.26 5.36
CA SER A 337 -3.89 20.94 6.49
C SER A 337 -4.00 22.15 7.42
N GLU A 338 -5.20 22.68 7.59
CA GLU A 338 -5.46 23.71 8.59
C GLU A 338 -5.29 23.16 10.02
N GLY A 339 -4.81 24.00 10.93
CA GLY A 339 -4.76 23.68 12.36
C GLY A 339 -3.65 22.71 12.79
N THR A 340 -2.69 22.37 11.92
CA THR A 340 -1.49 21.61 12.30
C THR A 340 -0.21 22.47 12.22
N PRO A 341 0.72 22.35 13.19
CA PRO A 341 2.06 22.93 13.06
C PRO A 341 2.98 22.14 12.09
N PHE A 342 2.58 20.94 11.67
CA PHE A 342 3.36 20.09 10.78
C PHE A 342 3.15 20.49 9.32
N GLY A 343 4.24 20.77 8.60
CA GLY A 343 4.19 21.06 7.16
C GLY A 343 4.26 19.76 6.39
N PHE A 344 5.46 19.24 6.17
CA PHE A 344 5.66 17.94 5.54
C PHE A 344 7.04 17.39 5.89
N GLY A 345 7.24 16.10 5.71
CA GLY A 345 8.54 15.48 5.96
C GLY A 345 8.66 14.06 5.44
N VAL A 346 9.91 13.60 5.35
CA VAL A 346 10.28 12.24 4.98
C VAL A 346 11.02 11.60 6.13
N TRP A 347 10.36 10.63 6.77
CA TRP A 347 10.89 9.83 7.86
C TRP A 347 11.49 8.54 7.33
N ASN A 348 12.76 8.28 7.62
CA ASN A 348 13.43 7.07 7.22
C ASN A 348 13.21 5.97 8.25
N LEU A 349 12.51 4.90 7.86
CA LEU A 349 12.11 3.82 8.78
C LEU A 349 13.30 3.02 9.30
N ARG A 350 14.41 2.97 8.54
CA ARG A 350 15.62 2.21 8.89
C ARG A 350 16.55 2.99 9.79
N SER A 351 16.86 4.25 9.44
CA SER A 351 17.72 5.09 10.28
C SER A 351 16.98 5.70 11.47
N GLN A 352 15.64 5.68 11.44
CA GLN A 352 14.77 6.32 12.44
C GLN A 352 15.12 7.81 12.60
N GLN A 353 15.27 8.50 11.47
CA GLN A 353 15.59 9.91 11.41
C GLN A 353 14.79 10.60 10.31
N TRP A 354 14.59 11.91 10.46
CA TRP A 354 14.07 12.75 9.40
C TRP A 354 15.17 12.98 8.36
N ASP A 355 14.96 12.48 7.15
CA ASP A 355 15.81 12.83 6.00
C ASP A 355 15.46 14.24 5.49
N PHE A 356 14.22 14.67 5.73
CA PHE A 356 13.73 16.00 5.41
C PHE A 356 12.51 16.33 6.29
N VAL A 357 12.41 17.55 6.80
CA VAL A 357 11.21 18.01 7.53
C VAL A 357 11.06 19.53 7.42
N LYS A 358 9.82 19.99 7.27
CA LYS A 358 9.42 21.40 7.29
C LYS A 358 8.22 21.59 8.22
N THR A 359 8.30 22.66 9.00
CA THR A 359 7.15 23.17 9.74
C THR A 359 6.10 23.73 8.76
N HIS A 360 4.87 23.86 9.22
CA HIS A 360 3.78 24.41 8.41
C HIS A 360 4.09 25.85 7.94
N ASP A 361 4.71 26.68 8.79
CA ASP A 361 5.11 28.04 8.42
C ASP A 361 6.22 28.08 7.36
N GLU A 362 7.17 27.15 7.41
CA GLU A 362 8.18 27.01 6.37
C GLU A 362 7.56 26.53 5.05
N ALA A 363 6.67 25.54 5.10
CA ALA A 363 5.96 25.04 3.92
C ALA A 363 5.17 26.15 3.21
N LYS A 364 4.47 27.00 3.98
CA LYS A 364 3.76 28.18 3.43
C LYS A 364 4.69 29.16 2.73
N LYS A 365 5.89 29.39 3.26
CA LYS A 365 6.88 30.29 2.63
C LYS A 365 7.43 29.73 1.31
N MET A 366 7.41 28.41 1.13
CA MET A 366 7.87 27.77 -0.10
C MET A 366 6.88 27.91 -1.27
N SER A 367 5.67 28.45 -1.04
CA SER A 367 4.62 28.58 -2.08
C SER A 367 4.33 27.26 -2.81
N VAL A 368 4.39 26.14 -2.08
CA VAL A 368 4.09 24.82 -2.60
C VAL A 368 2.61 24.71 -2.94
N ALA A 369 2.30 24.19 -4.12
CA ALA A 369 0.93 23.82 -4.51
C ALA A 369 0.70 22.30 -4.49
N LYS A 370 1.76 21.50 -4.67
CA LYS A 370 1.71 20.04 -4.59
C LYS A 370 3.10 19.48 -4.29
N ILE A 371 3.15 18.44 -3.46
CA ILE A 371 4.36 17.64 -3.23
C ILE A 371 4.04 16.18 -3.47
N ALA A 372 4.97 15.48 -4.09
CA ALA A 372 4.95 14.04 -4.18
C ALA A 372 6.33 13.47 -3.85
N PHE A 373 6.34 12.23 -3.37
CA PHE A 373 7.53 11.55 -2.93
C PHE A 373 7.65 10.18 -3.61
N PHE A 374 8.85 9.86 -4.08
CA PHE A 374 9.20 8.53 -4.56
C PHE A 374 10.68 8.27 -4.35
N GLU A 375 11.01 7.14 -3.74
CA GLU A 375 12.37 6.75 -3.36
C GLU A 375 13.08 7.79 -2.49
N ASP A 376 14.01 8.53 -3.08
CA ASP A 376 14.81 9.55 -2.40
C ASP A 376 14.54 10.94 -2.98
N HIS A 377 13.42 11.11 -3.71
CA HIS A 377 13.14 12.35 -4.42
C HIS A 377 11.81 12.98 -4.00
N LEU A 378 11.84 14.29 -3.76
CA LEU A 378 10.65 15.12 -3.66
C LEU A 378 10.42 15.83 -4.99
N TYR A 379 9.19 15.74 -5.48
CA TYR A 379 8.70 16.40 -6.69
C TYR A 379 7.76 17.51 -6.24
N ILE A 380 8.21 18.77 -6.37
CA ILE A 380 7.54 19.96 -5.82
C ILE A 380 6.97 20.84 -6.94
N THR A 381 5.65 20.87 -7.07
CA THR A 381 4.97 21.87 -7.89
C THR A 381 4.70 23.10 -7.03
N ASN A 382 5.27 24.25 -7.38
CA ASN A 382 5.01 25.51 -6.70
C ASN A 382 3.85 26.26 -7.39
N ALA A 383 3.31 27.25 -6.66
CA ALA A 383 2.40 28.24 -7.21
C ALA A 383 3.01 28.90 -8.46
N GLY A 384 2.18 29.11 -9.48
CA GLY A 384 2.62 29.65 -10.77
C GLY A 384 3.24 28.61 -11.72
N ASN A 385 3.01 27.30 -11.50
CA ASN A 385 3.49 26.20 -12.36
C ASN A 385 5.02 26.19 -12.55
N THR A 386 5.76 26.42 -11.47
CA THR A 386 7.20 26.14 -11.42
C THR A 386 7.46 24.84 -10.67
N PHE A 387 8.59 24.20 -10.95
CA PHE A 387 8.84 22.82 -10.58
C PHE A 387 10.24 22.72 -9.93
N ALA A 388 10.40 21.90 -8.89
CA ALA A 388 11.70 21.54 -8.33
C ALA A 388 11.77 20.06 -7.90
N VAL A 389 12.87 19.38 -8.23
CA VAL A 389 13.16 18.03 -7.76
C VAL A 389 14.28 18.12 -6.74
N LEU A 390 14.03 17.68 -5.52
CA LEU A 390 15.05 17.58 -4.47
C LEU A 390 15.47 16.12 -4.34
N ALA A 391 16.78 15.85 -4.38
CA ALA A 391 17.33 14.54 -4.02
C ALA A 391 17.71 14.54 -2.53
N LEU A 392 16.95 13.81 -1.73
CA LEU A 392 17.11 13.78 -0.29
C LEU A 392 18.40 13.07 0.14
N PRO A 393 19.05 13.53 1.22
CA PRO A 393 18.60 14.58 2.16
C PRO A 393 18.97 16.01 1.75
N ALA A 394 19.48 16.23 0.53
CA ALA A 394 19.87 17.57 0.09
C ALA A 394 18.63 18.47 -0.09
N THR A 395 18.79 19.75 0.23
CA THR A 395 17.74 20.77 0.14
C THR A 395 17.78 21.56 -1.18
N GLU A 396 18.89 21.45 -1.92
CA GLU A 396 19.06 22.13 -3.20
C GLU A 396 18.40 21.32 -4.34
N PRO A 397 17.69 21.98 -5.27
CA PRO A 397 17.11 21.29 -6.41
C PRO A 397 18.17 20.68 -7.33
N ILE A 398 18.01 19.41 -7.66
CA ILE A 398 18.79 18.73 -8.71
C ILE A 398 18.19 18.95 -10.11
N ALA A 399 16.93 19.37 -10.18
CA ALA A 399 16.24 19.76 -11.40
C ALA A 399 15.17 20.81 -11.12
N THR A 400 14.91 21.70 -12.08
CA THR A 400 13.88 22.75 -12.03
C THR A 400 12.66 22.44 -12.89
N THR A 401 12.56 21.21 -13.41
CA THR A 401 11.44 20.73 -14.21
C THR A 401 11.41 19.20 -14.29
N TRP A 402 10.24 18.64 -14.59
CA TRP A 402 10.05 17.25 -14.98
C TRP A 402 8.85 17.08 -15.91
N SER A 403 8.90 16.06 -16.74
CA SER A 403 7.80 15.64 -17.63
C SER A 403 7.09 14.37 -17.13
N VAL A 404 7.71 13.68 -16.17
CA VAL A 404 7.41 12.31 -15.79
C VAL A 404 7.70 12.16 -14.30
N ARG A 405 6.73 11.65 -13.52
CA ARG A 405 6.88 11.46 -12.07
C ARG A 405 6.54 10.01 -11.66
N PRO A 406 7.49 9.22 -11.15
CA PRO A 406 7.20 7.93 -10.54
C PRO A 406 6.45 8.11 -9.21
N PHE A 407 5.62 7.14 -8.84
CA PHE A 407 4.85 7.22 -7.58
C PHE A 407 4.55 5.89 -6.90
N ALA A 408 4.73 4.74 -7.56
CA ALA A 408 4.54 3.42 -6.95
C ALA A 408 5.33 2.33 -7.68
N ARG A 409 5.61 1.22 -6.99
CA ARG A 409 6.30 0.05 -7.57
C ARG A 409 5.37 -1.15 -7.72
N ILE A 410 5.63 -1.93 -8.75
CA ILE A 410 4.93 -3.16 -9.11
C ILE A 410 5.96 -4.16 -9.63
N SER A 411 6.48 -5.03 -8.77
CA SER A 411 7.35 -6.18 -9.11
C SER A 411 8.18 -6.05 -10.41
N GLY A 412 9.20 -5.18 -10.40
CA GLY A 412 10.08 -4.94 -11.57
C GLY A 412 9.57 -3.88 -12.55
N TRP A 413 8.50 -3.17 -12.19
CA TRP A 413 7.93 -2.05 -12.91
C TRP A 413 7.66 -0.90 -11.95
N THR A 414 7.72 0.32 -12.47
CA THR A 414 7.38 1.54 -11.74
C THR A 414 6.19 2.23 -12.41
N LEU A 415 5.19 2.57 -11.61
CA LEU A 415 4.05 3.40 -12.01
C LEU A 415 4.47 4.86 -12.09
N VAL A 416 4.09 5.48 -13.20
CA VAL A 416 4.58 6.78 -13.60
C VAL A 416 3.44 7.65 -14.11
N CYS A 417 3.35 8.85 -13.55
CA CYS A 417 2.48 9.92 -13.96
C CYS A 417 3.13 10.73 -15.08
N ARG A 418 2.44 10.92 -16.20
CA ARG A 418 2.91 11.72 -17.34
C ARG A 418 2.05 12.96 -17.56
N GLY A 419 2.69 14.02 -18.03
CA GLY A 419 2.01 15.24 -18.46
C GLY A 419 1.40 16.08 -17.32
N GLU A 420 1.72 15.74 -16.06
CA GLU A 420 1.23 16.45 -14.87
C GLU A 420 1.55 17.95 -14.87
N ASN A 421 2.64 18.33 -15.54
CA ASN A 421 3.08 19.71 -15.67
C ASN A 421 2.25 20.54 -16.66
N ALA A 422 1.31 19.92 -17.40
CA ALA A 422 0.46 20.64 -18.32
C ALA A 422 -0.55 21.50 -17.55
N ALA A 423 -0.53 22.82 -17.78
CA ALA A 423 -1.38 23.78 -17.07
C ALA A 423 -2.88 23.42 -17.12
N ALA A 424 -3.35 22.81 -18.21
CA ALA A 424 -4.74 22.39 -18.37
C ALA A 424 -5.16 21.25 -17.43
N LEU A 425 -4.21 20.54 -16.83
CA LEU A 425 -4.46 19.39 -15.96
C LEU A 425 -4.39 19.74 -14.47
N ASN A 426 -4.02 20.97 -14.10
CA ASN A 426 -3.97 21.41 -12.69
C ASN A 426 -3.25 20.43 -11.74
N GLY A 427 -2.22 19.74 -12.22
CA GLY A 427 -1.48 18.75 -11.43
C GLY A 427 -2.07 17.33 -11.44
N ASP A 428 -3.07 17.05 -12.26
CA ASP A 428 -3.51 15.68 -12.53
C ASP A 428 -2.63 15.00 -13.58
N CYS A 429 -2.49 13.68 -13.47
CA CYS A 429 -1.80 12.89 -14.48
C CYS A 429 -2.61 12.89 -15.77
N LYS A 430 -1.96 13.24 -16.89
CA LYS A 430 -2.56 13.04 -18.22
C LYS A 430 -2.78 11.56 -18.47
N ASP A 431 -1.71 10.80 -18.27
CA ASP A 431 -1.64 9.37 -18.47
C ASP A 431 -0.86 8.77 -17.30
N ILE A 432 -1.30 7.62 -16.82
CA ILE A 432 -0.53 6.78 -15.91
C ILE A 432 -0.03 5.59 -16.73
N VAL A 433 1.27 5.34 -16.71
CA VAL A 433 1.89 4.21 -17.42
C VAL A 433 2.78 3.43 -16.46
N MET A 434 3.14 2.21 -16.86
CA MET A 434 4.18 1.44 -16.19
C MET A 434 5.44 1.44 -17.05
N VAL A 435 6.59 1.67 -16.42
CA VAL A 435 7.91 1.61 -17.03
C VAL A 435 8.67 0.46 -16.38
N GLN A 436 9.29 -0.40 -17.18
CA GLN A 436 10.08 -1.50 -16.64
C GLN A 436 11.33 -0.97 -15.94
N ASP A 437 11.62 -1.51 -14.76
CA ASP A 437 12.82 -1.17 -14.02
C ASP A 437 14.06 -1.68 -14.75
N GLN A 438 15.14 -0.90 -14.74
CA GLN A 438 16.47 -1.28 -15.22
C GLN A 438 17.37 -1.51 -14.00
N ASP A 439 18.05 -2.66 -13.96
CA ASP A 439 18.89 -3.07 -12.82
C ASP A 439 18.15 -2.99 -11.46
N GLY A 440 16.84 -3.27 -11.48
CA GLY A 440 15.98 -3.25 -10.30
C GLY A 440 15.58 -1.86 -9.81
N ARG A 441 15.77 -0.82 -10.61
CA ARG A 441 15.35 0.56 -10.29
C ARG A 441 14.65 1.22 -11.46
N PHE A 442 13.79 2.17 -11.15
CA PHE A 442 13.26 3.05 -12.16
C PHE A 442 14.43 3.79 -12.84
N PRO A 443 14.57 3.77 -14.18
CA PRO A 443 15.71 4.36 -14.88
C PRO A 443 15.81 5.89 -14.74
N GLY A 444 14.85 6.52 -14.06
CA GLY A 444 14.80 7.94 -13.81
C GLY A 444 14.20 8.70 -15.00
N PRO A 445 13.61 9.87 -14.77
CA PRO A 445 13.25 10.79 -15.84
C PRO A 445 14.34 11.84 -16.11
N TRP A 446 15.45 11.77 -15.37
CA TRP A 446 16.53 12.75 -15.34
C TRP A 446 17.70 12.25 -16.18
N SER A 447 17.70 12.60 -17.46
CA SER A 447 18.87 12.52 -18.33
C SER A 447 19.38 13.91 -18.63
#